data_AF-A0ABD5NYE8-F1
#
_entry.id   AF-A0ABD5NYE8-F1
#
_cell.length_a   1.000
_cell.length_b   1.000
_cell.length_c   1.000
_cell.angle_alpha   90.00
_cell.angle_beta   90.00
_cell.angle_gamma   90.00
#
_symmetry.space_group_name_H-M   'P 1'
#
loop_
_entity.id
_entity.type
_entity.pdbx_description
1 polymer ?
#
loop_
_entity_poly.entity_id
_entity_poly.type
_entity_poly.pdbx_seq_one_letter_code
_entity_poly.pdbx_strand_id
1 'polypeptide(L)' 'MVPETIVVDGPHMDRRIALEYETEWDGTRGRIQVTEARLE' A
#
# COMPACT_ATOMS: atom_id res chain seq x y z
N MET A 1 -14.21 -6.66 -11.16
CA MET A 1 -13.03 -6.59 -10.28
C MET A 1 -12.88 -5.14 -9.86
N VAL A 2 -12.86 -4.85 -8.56
CA VAL A 2 -12.69 -3.49 -8.05
C VAL A 2 -11.22 -3.28 -7.65
N PRO A 3 -10.67 -2.06 -7.77
CA PRO A 3 -9.33 -1.77 -7.29
C PRO A 3 -9.24 -1.98 -5.78
N GLU A 4 -8.07 -2.40 -5.30
CA GLU A 4 -7.74 -2.49 -3.88
C GLU A 4 -7.07 -1.20 -3.41
N THR A 5 -7.18 -0.87 -2.13
CA THR A 5 -6.60 0.35 -1.55
C THR A 5 -6.07 0.08 -0.15
N ILE A 6 -4.94 0.70 0.19
CA ILE A 6 -4.38 0.72 1.55
C ILE A 6 -4.41 2.14 2.09
N VAL A 7 -4.95 2.30 3.30
CA VAL A 7 -4.98 3.59 4.00
C VAL A 7 -3.68 3.73 4.77
N VAL A 8 -2.93 4.81 4.52
CA VAL A 8 -1.63 5.07 5.15
C VAL A 8 -1.70 6.07 6.31
N ASP A 9 -2.76 6.86 6.39
CA ASP A 9 -2.95 7.90 7.40
C ASP A 9 -4.45 8.16 7.62
N GLY A 10 -4.84 8.51 8.86
CA GLY A 10 -6.23 8.74 9.21
C GLY A 10 -6.42 9.29 10.63
N PRO A 11 -7.59 9.86 10.94
CA PRO A 11 -7.86 10.57 12.20
C PRO A 11 -7.82 9.67 13.46
N HIS A 12 -7.78 8.36 13.28
CA HIS A 12 -7.67 7.36 14.35
C HIS A 12 -6.30 6.70 14.42
N MET A 13 -5.33 7.17 13.64
CA MET A 13 -3.96 6.68 13.65
C MET A 13 -3.08 7.65 14.42
N ASP A 14 -2.36 7.17 15.42
CA ASP A 14 -1.41 7.99 16.19
C ASP A 14 -0.19 8.40 15.36
N ARG A 15 0.15 7.60 14.33
CA ARG A 15 1.31 7.74 13.45
C ARG A 15 1.00 7.23 12.05
N ARG A 16 1.64 7.80 11.03
CA ARG A 16 1.45 7.41 9.63
C ARG A 16 2.18 6.10 9.34
N ILE A 17 1.70 5.33 8.35
CA ILE A 17 2.46 4.20 7.79
C ILE A 17 3.22 4.68 6.55
N ALA A 18 4.54 4.60 6.58
CA ALA A 18 5.38 4.70 5.38
C ALA A 18 5.56 3.31 4.74
N LEU A 19 5.50 3.27 3.42
CA LEU A 19 5.59 2.04 2.63
C LEU A 19 6.68 2.16 1.57
N GLU A 20 7.48 1.11 1.45
CA GLU A 20 8.25 0.81 0.24
C GLU A 20 7.56 -0.34 -0.47
N TYR A 21 7.39 -0.23 -1.78
CA TYR A 21 6.70 -1.25 -2.56
C TYR A 21 7.21 -1.30 -3.99
N GLU A 22 7.04 -2.46 -4.59
CA GLU A 22 7.25 -2.71 -6.01
C GLU A 22 5.90 -2.90 -6.72
N THR A 23 5.88 -2.68 -8.03
CA THR A 23 4.69 -2.87 -8.85
C THR A 23 4.84 -4.09 -9.74
N GLU A 24 3.80 -4.92 -9.79
CA GLU A 24 3.76 -6.11 -10.63
C GLU A 24 2.53 -6.08 -11.54
N TRP A 25 2.72 -6.48 -12.80
CA TRP A 25 1.67 -6.53 -13.82
C TRP A 25 1.64 -7.90 -14.49
N ASP A 26 0.46 -8.53 -14.52
CA ASP A 26 0.28 -9.88 -15.11
C ASP A 26 -0.29 -9.87 -16.54
N GLY A 27 -0.45 -8.69 -17.16
CA GLY A 27 -1.10 -8.53 -18.46
C GLY A 27 -2.56 -8.08 -18.36
N THR A 28 -3.22 -8.33 -17.22
CA THR A 28 -4.64 -8.04 -17.00
C THR A 28 -4.93 -7.28 -15.72
N ARG A 29 -4.10 -7.45 -14.69
CA ARG A 29 -4.24 -6.84 -13.38
C ARG A 29 -2.87 -6.39 -12.85
N GLY A 30 -2.89 -5.26 -12.15
CA GLY A 30 -1.76 -4.74 -11.40
C GLY A 30 -1.91 -5.04 -9.93
N ARG A 31 -0.79 -5.27 -9.24
CA ARG A 31 -0.72 -5.30 -7.79
C ARG A 31 0.53 -4.55 -7.32
N ILE A 32 0.50 -4.14 -6.06
CA ILE A 32 1.71 -3.68 -5.38
C ILE A 32 2.17 -4.79 -4.45
N GLN A 33 3.48 -5.00 -4.39
CA GLN A 33 4.12 -5.84 -3.38
C GLN A 33 4.82 -4.91 -2.40
N VAL A 34 4.30 -4.81 -1.17
CA VAL A 34 4.96 -4.04 -0.11
C VAL A 34 6.20 -4.80 0.35
N THR A 35 7.36 -4.18 0.22
CA THR A 35 8.66 -4.74 0.59
C THR A 35 9.09 -4.31 1.99
N GLU A 36 8.70 -3.11 2.41
CA GLU A 36 8.94 -2.60 3.76
C GLU A 36 7.77 -1.71 4.22
N ALA A 37 7.49 -1.73 5.53
CA ALA A 37 6.54 -0.84 6.17
C ALA A 37 7.02 -0.42 7.55
N ARG A 38 6.90 0.87 7.87
CA ARG A 38 7.29 1.43 9.17
C ARG A 38 6.36 2.55 9.60
N LEU A 39 6.30 2.79 10.91
CA LEU A 39 5.55 3.92 11.47
C LEU A 39 6.41 5.19 11.42
N GLU A 40 5.80 6.29 10.99
CA GLU A 40 6.35 7.67 10.97
C GLU A 40 5.63 8.53 12.01
#